data_AF-A0A7S3BI48-F1
#
_entry.id   AF-A0A7S3BI48-F1
#
_cell.length_a   1.000
_cell.length_b   1.000
_cell.length_c   1.000
_cell.angle_alpha   90.00
_cell.angle_beta   90.00
_cell.angle_gamma   90.00
#
_symmetry.space_group_name_H-M   'P 1'
#
loop_
_entity.id
_entity.type
_entity.pdbx_description
1 polymer ?
#
loop_
_entity_poly.entity_id
_entity_poly.type
_entity_poly.pdbx_seq_one_letter_code
_entity_poly.pdbx_strand_id
1 'polypeptide(L)'
;GFSEADAQAVRFPLSLSEPRQEKDKAGAPCRVYDCVLNDDIMQVTMQQSPGGRKLKQFIIELVINWVGQKYGEDEALVEGEYVIPKMKYKGVPKDGWGSKA
;
A
#
# COMPACT_ATOMS: atom_id res chain seq x y z
N GLY A 1 -5.56 14.72 22.76
CA GLY A 1 -6.79 14.42 22.01
C GLY A 1 -6.55 14.80 20.57
N PHE A 2 -7.00 13.98 19.62
CA PHE A 2 -6.89 14.26 18.19
C PHE A 2 -7.99 15.25 17.80
N SER A 3 -7.67 16.37 17.16
CA SER A 3 -8.65 17.41 16.78
C SER A 3 -9.21 17.19 15.36
N GLU A 4 -10.32 17.85 15.01
CA GLU A 4 -10.84 17.84 13.62
C GLU A 4 -9.88 18.50 12.63
N ALA A 5 -9.11 19.50 13.06
CA ALA A 5 -8.06 20.11 12.25
C ALA A 5 -6.93 19.10 11.96
N ASP A 6 -6.56 18.30 12.96
CA ASP A 6 -5.61 17.19 12.78
C ASP A 6 -6.17 16.11 11.84
N ALA A 7 -7.48 15.85 11.89
CA ALA A 7 -8.14 14.91 10.99
C ALA A 7 -8.22 15.41 9.53
N GLN A 8 -8.40 16.72 9.32
CA GLN A 8 -8.34 17.32 7.98
C GLN A 8 -6.92 17.32 7.41
N ALA A 9 -5.90 17.49 8.25
CA ALA A 9 -4.49 17.43 7.85
C ALA A 9 -4.04 16.02 7.39
N VAL A 10 -4.81 14.97 7.71
CA VAL A 10 -4.54 13.57 7.31
C VAL A 10 -5.53 13.10 6.24
N ARG A 11 -6.01 14.00 5.37
CA ARG A 11 -6.74 13.62 4.16
C ARG A 11 -5.80 13.72 2.96
N PHE A 12 -5.29 12.57 2.52
CA PHE A 12 -4.50 12.48 1.28
C PHE A 12 -5.18 11.55 0.28
N PRO A 13 -5.10 11.85 -1.03
CA PRO A 13 -5.59 10.95 -2.05
C PRO A 13 -4.75 9.68 -2.07
N LEU A 14 -5.43 8.53 -2.09
CA LEU A 14 -4.83 7.22 -2.28
C LEU A 14 -5.57 6.55 -3.43
N SER A 15 -4.81 6.05 -4.40
CA SER A 15 -5.37 5.37 -5.58
C SER A 15 -4.92 3.92 -5.58
N LEU A 16 -5.87 3.01 -5.81
CA LEU A 16 -5.62 1.57 -5.87
C LEU A 16 -5.99 1.04 -7.25
N SER A 17 -5.11 0.26 -7.87
CA SER A 17 -5.39 -0.38 -9.15
C SER A 17 -6.47 -1.48 -9.03
N GLU A 18 -6.94 -1.93 -10.19
CA GLU A 18 -7.56 -3.26 -10.31
C GLU A 18 -6.50 -4.37 -10.07
N PRO A 19 -6.92 -5.58 -9.66
CA PRO A 19 -6.00 -6.70 -9.47
C PRO A 19 -5.31 -7.09 -10.78
N ARG A 20 -3.99 -7.27 -10.71
CA ARG A 20 -3.18 -7.86 -11.79
C ARG A 20 -2.76 -9.28 -11.41
N GLN A 21 -2.85 -10.22 -12.35
CA GLN A 21 -2.30 -11.57 -12.14
C GLN A 21 -0.79 -11.57 -12.40
N GLU A 22 -0.04 -12.17 -11.49
CA GLU A 22 1.42 -12.31 -11.55
C GLU A 22 1.83 -13.70 -11.04
N LYS A 23 3.14 -13.97 -11.06
CA LYS A 23 3.70 -15.18 -10.43
C LYS A 23 4.58 -14.83 -9.24
N ASP A 24 4.51 -15.59 -8.17
CA ASP A 24 5.41 -15.47 -7.02
C ASP A 24 6.84 -15.99 -7.34
N LYS A 25 7.69 -16.13 -6.32
CA LYS A 25 9.07 -16.64 -6.51
C LYS A 25 9.11 -18.14 -6.85
N ALA A 26 8.10 -18.91 -6.47
CA ALA A 26 7.95 -20.32 -6.78
C ALA A 26 7.25 -20.57 -8.13
N GLY A 27 6.77 -19.51 -8.79
CA GLY A 27 6.02 -19.60 -10.05
C GLY A 27 4.51 -19.79 -9.86
N ALA A 28 4.02 -19.79 -8.62
CA ALA A 28 2.60 -19.90 -8.32
C ALA A 28 1.87 -18.60 -8.65
N PRO A 29 0.61 -18.65 -9.13
CA PRO A 29 -0.17 -17.47 -9.44
C PRO A 29 -0.44 -16.64 -8.19
N CYS A 30 -0.30 -15.32 -8.29
CA CYS A 30 -0.65 -14.38 -7.24
C CYS A 30 -1.34 -13.14 -7.81
N ARG A 31 -2.01 -12.37 -6.92
CA ARG A 31 -2.63 -11.09 -7.27
C ARG A 31 -1.73 -9.95 -6.79
N VAL A 32 -1.60 -8.93 -7.62
CA VAL A 32 -0.86 -7.70 -7.32
C VAL A 32 -1.79 -6.50 -7.43
N TYR A 33 -1.69 -5.61 -6.46
CA TYR A 33 -2.39 -4.33 -6.43
C TYR A 33 -1.35 -3.22 -6.34
N ASP A 34 -1.45 -2.25 -7.22
CA ASP A 34 -0.59 -1.06 -7.18
C ASP A 34 -1.33 0.01 -6.37
N CYS A 35 -0.69 0.49 -5.29
CA CYS A 35 -1.19 1.60 -4.47
C CYS A 35 -0.32 2.83 -4.73
N VAL A 36 -0.95 3.92 -5.17
CA VAL A 36 -0.30 5.21 -5.40
C VAL A 36 -0.71 6.21 -4.33
N LEU A 37 0.30 6.87 -3.79
CA LEU A 37 0.23 7.89 -2.76
C LEU A 37 0.73 9.21 -3.34
N ASN A 38 0.28 10.33 -2.77
CA ASN A 38 0.91 11.62 -3.02
C ASN A 38 2.40 11.60 -2.59
N ASP A 39 3.26 12.28 -3.35
CA ASP A 39 4.72 12.27 -3.14
C ASP A 39 5.13 12.78 -1.76
N ASP A 40 4.49 13.81 -1.23
CA ASP A 40 4.83 14.36 0.09
C ASP A 40 4.59 13.32 1.19
N ILE A 41 3.48 12.59 1.09
CA ILE A 41 3.16 11.48 2.01
C ILE A 41 4.18 10.36 1.85
N MET A 42 4.53 9.99 0.62
CA MET A 42 5.57 9.00 0.36
C MET A 42 6.89 9.39 1.03
N GLN A 43 7.34 10.64 0.87
CA GLN A 43 8.57 11.11 1.52
C GLN A 43 8.53 10.93 3.04
N VAL A 44 7.42 11.27 3.69
CA VAL A 44 7.27 11.08 5.15
C VAL A 44 7.30 9.60 5.53
N THR A 45 6.63 8.72 4.78
CA THR A 45 6.61 7.27 5.06
C THR A 45 7.97 6.60 4.92
N MET A 46 8.84 7.16 4.08
CA MET A 46 10.20 6.64 3.84
C MET A 46 11.19 7.07 4.92
N GLN A 47 10.83 8.04 5.77
CA GLN A 47 11.66 8.47 6.89
C GLN A 47 11.78 7.36 7.95
N GLN A 48 12.96 7.22 8.53
CA GLN A 48 13.22 6.28 9.62
C GLN A 48 12.79 6.81 11.00
N SER A 49 12.06 7.94 11.03
CA SER A 49 11.52 8.52 12.26
C SER A 49 10.38 7.65 12.83
N PRO A 50 10.10 7.72 14.14
CA PRO A 50 8.95 7.02 14.72
C PRO A 50 7.61 7.37 14.04
N GLY A 51 7.44 8.63 13.61
CA GLY A 51 6.28 9.08 12.86
C GLY A 51 6.19 8.44 11.47
N GLY A 52 7.29 8.44 10.71
CA GLY A 52 7.34 7.81 9.38
C GLY A 52 7.03 6.32 9.42
N ARG A 53 7.57 5.59 10.41
CA ARG A 53 7.27 4.16 10.61
C ARG A 53 5.80 3.90 10.94
N LYS A 54 5.20 4.68 11.84
CA LYS A 54 3.78 4.57 12.19
C LYS A 54 2.87 4.89 10.99
N LEU A 55 3.20 5.93 10.23
CA LEU A 55 2.44 6.29 9.03
C LEU A 55 2.55 5.21 7.95
N LYS A 56 3.74 4.65 7.76
CA LYS A 56 3.96 3.52 6.83
C LYS A 56 3.11 2.31 7.22
N GLN A 57 3.14 1.92 8.50
CA GLN A 57 2.32 0.81 9.00
C GLN A 57 0.83 1.08 8.78
N PHE A 58 0.36 2.28 9.15
CA PHE A 58 -1.04 2.68 8.97
C PHE A 58 -1.48 2.60 7.50
N ILE A 59 -0.66 3.07 6.56
CA ILE A 59 -0.97 3.00 5.13
C ILE A 59 -1.04 1.55 4.64
N ILE A 60 -0.12 0.68 5.09
CA ILE A 60 -0.15 -0.75 4.74
C ILE A 60 -1.47 -1.39 5.22
N GLU A 61 -1.83 -1.18 6.48
CA GLU A 61 -3.07 -1.70 7.08
C GLU A 61 -4.32 -1.15 6.37
N LEU A 62 -4.32 0.15 6.04
CA LEU A 62 -5.41 0.78 5.29
C LEU A 62 -5.61 0.13 3.92
N VAL A 63 -4.52 -0.10 3.17
CA VAL A 63 -4.58 -0.70 1.83
C VAL A 63 -4.99 -2.17 1.89
N ILE A 64 -4.46 -2.94 2.85
CA ILE A 64 -4.85 -4.34 3.06
C ILE A 64 -6.36 -4.42 3.35
N ASN A 65 -6.85 -3.60 4.27
CA ASN A 65 -8.28 -3.55 4.60
C ASN A 65 -9.14 -3.13 3.40
N TRP A 66 -8.69 -2.15 2.61
CA TRP A 66 -9.42 -1.73 1.41
C TRP A 66 -9.49 -2.84 0.37
N VAL A 67 -8.37 -3.52 0.08
CA VAL A 67 -8.34 -4.67 -0.84
C VAL A 67 -9.28 -5.77 -0.35
N GLY A 68 -9.20 -6.13 0.94
CA GLY A 68 -10.04 -7.15 1.55
C GLY A 68 -11.54 -6.83 1.43
N GLN A 69 -11.94 -5.59 1.72
CA GLN A 69 -13.35 -5.17 1.59
C GLN A 69 -13.82 -5.13 0.14
N LYS A 70 -12.97 -4.69 -0.80
CA LYS A 70 -13.37 -4.48 -2.21
C LYS A 70 -13.41 -5.78 -3.02
N TYR A 71 -12.46 -6.68 -2.79
CA TYR A 71 -12.27 -7.89 -3.60
C TYR A 71 -12.54 -9.19 -2.84
N GLY A 72 -12.86 -9.12 -1.54
CA GLY A 72 -13.70 -10.09 -0.83
C GLY A 72 -13.18 -11.50 -0.57
N GLU A 73 -11.92 -11.84 -0.88
CA GLU A 73 -11.56 -13.27 -1.01
C GLU A 73 -10.11 -13.66 -0.65
N ASP A 74 -9.47 -13.02 0.32
CA ASP A 74 -8.15 -13.51 0.76
C ASP A 74 -8.10 -13.59 2.28
N GLU A 75 -8.36 -14.78 2.82
CA GLU A 75 -8.28 -15.07 4.25
C GLU A 75 -6.90 -14.68 4.82
N ALA A 76 -5.84 -14.77 4.01
CA ALA A 76 -4.50 -14.35 4.39
C ALA A 76 -4.38 -12.83 4.64
N LEU A 77 -5.23 -12.00 4.02
CA LEU A 77 -5.28 -10.56 4.32
C LEU A 77 -6.01 -10.26 5.63
N VAL A 78 -6.89 -11.16 6.07
CA VAL A 78 -7.69 -11.03 7.30
C VAL A 78 -6.89 -11.43 8.54
N GLU A 79 -5.95 -12.37 8.41
CA GLU A 79 -5.06 -12.80 9.50
C GLU A 79 -4.01 -11.74 9.90
N GLY A 80 -3.85 -10.68 9.10
CA GLY A 80 -3.08 -9.48 9.46
C GLY A 80 -1.55 -9.64 9.42
N GLU A 81 -1.05 -10.79 9.01
CA GLU A 81 0.38 -11.02 8.85
C GLU A 81 0.86 -10.58 7.46
N TYR A 82 1.90 -9.76 7.41
CA TYR A 82 2.54 -9.37 6.15
C TYR A 82 4.05 -9.28 6.30
N VAL A 83 4.74 -9.48 5.18
CA VAL A 83 6.19 -9.25 5.06
C VAL A 83 6.44 -8.08 4.13
N ILE A 84 7.50 -7.30 4.39
CA ILE A 84 7.97 -6.25 3.50
C ILE A 84 9.17 -6.80 2.71
N PRO A 85 9.02 -7.17 1.43
CA PRO A 85 10.13 -7.68 0.64
C PRO A 85 11.16 -6.57 0.36
N LYS A 86 12.42 -6.94 0.14
CA LYS A 86 13.51 -6.00 -0.23
C LYS A 86 13.42 -5.49 -1.68
N MET A 87 12.29 -5.66 -2.35
CA MET A 87 12.08 -5.24 -3.74
C MET A 87 11.27 -3.94 -3.80
N LYS A 88 11.42 -3.16 -4.86
CA LYS A 88 10.67 -1.90 -5.03
C LYS A 88 9.21 -2.15 -5.41
N TYR A 89 8.97 -3.02 -6.39
CA TYR A 89 7.63 -3.35 -6.90
C TYR A 89 7.56 -4.83 -7.29
N LYS A 90 6.37 -5.42 -7.24
CA LYS A 90 6.12 -6.77 -7.78
C LYS A 90 5.72 -6.66 -9.26
N GLY A 91 6.56 -7.20 -10.13
CA GLY A 91 6.37 -7.09 -11.58
C GLY A 91 6.54 -5.65 -12.07
N VAL A 92 5.93 -5.34 -13.21
CA VAL A 92 5.84 -3.97 -13.74
C VAL A 92 4.55 -3.33 -13.23
N PRO A 93 4.60 -2.17 -12.56
CA PRO A 93 3.40 -1.43 -12.18
C PRO A 93 2.49 -1.12 -13.38
N LYS A 94 1.20 -0.87 -13.14
CA LYS A 94 0.26 -0.44 -14.18
C LYS A 94 0.79 0.77 -14.96
N ASP A 95 0.57 0.82 -16.28
CA ASP A 95 1.07 1.90 -17.14
C ASP A 95 0.74 3.30 -16.58
N GLY A 96 1.79 4.14 -16.51
CA GLY A 96 1.71 5.48 -15.94
C GLY A 96 1.80 5.56 -14.42
N TRP A 97 1.87 4.43 -13.72
CA TRP A 97 2.06 4.34 -12.27
C TRP A 97 3.47 3.82 -12.03
N GLY A 98 4.29 4.52 -11.25
CA GLY A 98 5.73 4.31 -11.20
C GLY A 98 6.47 5.27 -12.14
N SER A 99 7.49 5.93 -11.61
CA SER A 99 8.22 7.02 -12.25
C SER A 99 8.53 6.71 -13.73
N LYS A 100 8.14 7.61 -14.63
CA LYS A 100 9.07 7.95 -15.72
C LYS A 100 10.35 8.39 -14.99
N ALA A 101 11.42 7.62 -15.16
CA ALA A 101 12.74 8.03 -14.72
C ALA A 101 13.06 9.43 -15.24
#